data_AF-A0A9X7V6N0-F1
#
_entry.id   AF-A0A9X7V6N0-F1
#
_cell.length_a   1.000
_cell.length_b   1.000
_cell.length_c   1.000
_cell.angle_alpha   90.00
_cell.angle_beta   90.00
_cell.angle_gamma   90.00
#
_symmetry.space_group_name_H-M   'P 1'
#
loop_
_entity.id
_entity.type
_entity.pdbx_description
1 polymer ?
#
loop_
_entity_poly.entity_id
_entity_poly.type
_entity_poly.pdbx_seq_one_letter_code
_entity_poly.pdbx_strand_id
1 'polypeptide(L)'
;MPRHTVLAWCLLACAGTSAHATTVYRCVDSANHVSFRQQGCPEEMIGKPQKISNVSTDHSNPRRRAPSSKPRASQGEARELVVVGTHHDKCGSQLTSRDRRRAIIEKRIVPGMTQEDVQSALGTPDRVATTNGRTQWRYESERGRSRTVTFDNEGCVTTKR
;
A
#
# COMPACT_ATOMS: atom_id res chain seq x y z
N MET A 1 22.29 61.81 2.48
CA MET A 1 21.52 60.73 1.81
C MET A 1 22.13 59.33 2.02
N PRO A 2 22.26 58.77 3.27
CA PRO A 2 22.78 57.39 3.43
C PRO A 2 21.75 56.37 3.98
N ARG A 3 20.53 56.79 4.33
CA ARG A 3 19.55 55.89 4.98
C ARG A 3 18.99 54.81 4.04
N HIS A 4 18.84 55.12 2.75
CA HIS A 4 18.30 54.19 1.76
C HIS A 4 19.30 53.15 1.30
N THR A 5 20.60 53.50 1.29
CA THR A 5 21.68 52.57 0.93
C THR A 5 21.92 51.51 2.00
N VAL A 6 21.81 51.87 3.29
CA VAL A 6 21.93 50.90 4.40
C VAL A 6 20.75 49.91 4.39
N LEU A 7 19.53 50.38 4.14
CA LEU A 7 18.33 49.55 4.08
C LEU A 7 18.35 48.58 2.88
N ALA A 8 18.83 49.05 1.73
CA ALA A 8 19.04 48.22 0.55
C ALA A 8 20.10 47.13 0.78
N TRP A 9 21.18 47.44 1.52
CA TRP A 9 22.23 46.47 1.81
C TRP A 9 21.79 45.42 2.84
N CYS A 10 20.96 45.81 3.81
CA CYS A 10 20.37 44.88 4.79
C CYS A 10 19.38 43.90 4.14
N LEU A 11 18.58 44.36 3.16
CA LEU A 11 17.67 43.50 2.39
C LEU A 11 18.43 42.53 1.47
N LEU A 12 19.56 42.95 0.90
CA LEU A 12 20.39 42.08 0.05
C LEU A 12 21.09 40.98 0.85
N ALA A 13 21.46 41.24 2.11
CA ALA A 13 22.08 40.24 2.99
C ALA A 13 21.10 39.17 3.49
N CYS A 14 19.81 39.48 3.64
CA CYS A 14 18.81 38.52 4.13
C CYS A 14 18.26 37.58 3.04
N ALA A 15 18.45 37.88 1.75
CA ALA A 15 17.97 37.05 0.64
C ALA A 15 18.82 35.79 0.38
N GLY A 16 19.95 35.63 1.09
CA GLY A 16 20.91 34.55 0.89
C GLY A 16 20.68 33.29 1.72
N THR A 17 19.51 33.08 2.34
CA THR A 17 19.24 31.83 3.05
C THR A 17 19.02 30.70 2.04
N SER A 18 20.11 30.04 1.67
CA SER A 18 20.08 28.81 0.89
C SER A 18 19.22 27.77 1.61
N ALA A 19 18.15 27.34 0.96
CA ALA A 19 17.38 26.19 1.40
C ALA A 19 18.29 24.95 1.34
N HIS A 20 18.89 24.58 2.47
CA HIS A 20 19.67 23.36 2.56
C HIS A 20 18.71 22.18 2.38
N ALA A 21 18.85 21.46 1.26
CA ALA A 21 18.23 20.16 1.10
C ALA A 21 18.79 19.25 2.21
N THR A 22 18.00 18.99 3.25
CA THR A 22 18.43 18.12 4.36
C THR A 22 18.49 16.69 3.83
N THR A 23 19.70 16.21 3.57
CA THR A 23 19.92 14.80 3.23
C THR A 23 19.94 14.02 4.52
N VAL A 24 18.91 13.22 4.75
CA VAL A 24 18.84 12.32 5.90
C VAL A 24 19.29 10.93 5.45
N TYR A 25 20.26 10.38 6.18
CA TYR A 25 20.80 9.05 5.95
C TYR A 25 20.10 8.06 6.88
N ARG A 26 19.66 6.92 6.33
CA ARG A 26 19.17 5.79 7.10
C ARG A 26 20.35 4.90 7.44
N CYS A 27 20.71 4.82 8.71
CA CYS A 27 21.77 3.98 9.23
C CYS A 27 21.17 2.75 9.90
N VAL A 28 21.79 1.59 9.70
CA VAL A 28 21.41 0.32 10.33
C VAL A 28 22.66 -0.24 10.99
N ASP A 29 22.57 -0.61 12.27
CA ASP A 29 23.67 -1.29 12.98
C ASP A 29 23.58 -2.82 12.92
N SER A 30 24.58 -3.47 13.52
CA SER A 30 24.66 -4.93 13.68
C SER A 30 23.52 -5.51 14.52
N ALA A 31 22.81 -4.70 15.31
CA ALA A 31 21.64 -5.10 16.09
C ALA A 31 20.30 -4.82 15.36
N ASN A 32 20.34 -4.46 14.06
CA ASN A 32 19.17 -4.06 13.25
C ASN A 32 18.42 -2.82 13.78
N HIS A 33 19.04 -1.99 14.61
CA HIS A 33 18.46 -0.70 15.01
C HIS A 33 18.54 0.29 13.84
N VAL A 34 17.42 0.92 13.53
CA VAL A 34 17.34 1.92 12.45
C VAL A 34 17.38 3.31 13.05
N SER A 35 18.38 4.11 12.65
CA SER A 35 18.48 5.52 13.03
C SER A 35 18.55 6.42 11.79
N PHE A 36 18.07 7.66 11.92
CA PHE A 36 18.07 8.66 10.86
C PHE A 36 18.94 9.83 11.28
N ARG A 37 19.94 10.18 10.45
CA ARG A 37 20.92 11.23 10.78
C ARG A 37 21.21 12.12 9.58
N GLN A 38 21.48 13.40 9.81
CA GLN A 38 21.76 14.38 8.74
C GLN A 38 23.25 14.38 8.30
N GLN A 39 24.16 13.94 9.17
CA GLN A 39 25.62 14.04 8.99
C GLN A 39 26.28 12.74 8.46
N GLY A 40 25.52 11.85 7.82
CA GLY A 40 26.01 10.54 7.36
C GLY A 40 26.02 9.45 8.44
N CYS A 41 26.34 8.22 8.05
CA CYS A 41 26.48 7.09 8.95
C CYS A 41 27.95 6.89 9.37
N PRO A 42 28.24 6.52 10.63
CA PRO A 42 29.58 6.16 11.06
C PRO A 42 30.10 4.95 10.28
N GLU A 43 31.42 4.77 10.19
CA GLU A 43 32.09 3.85 9.25
C GLU A 43 31.67 2.37 9.37
N GLU A 44 31.14 1.96 10.53
CA GLU A 44 30.59 0.62 10.77
C GLU A 44 29.10 0.45 10.38
N MET A 45 28.41 1.52 9.99
CA MET A 45 27.01 1.50 9.56
C MET A 45 26.94 1.84 8.07
N ILE A 46 26.85 0.82 7.21
CA ILE A 46 26.70 1.02 5.75
C ILE A 46 25.29 1.55 5.45
N GLY A 47 25.11 2.86 5.54
CA GLY A 47 23.88 3.53 5.15
C GLY A 47 23.87 3.93 3.68
N LYS A 48 22.92 3.40 2.90
CA LYS A 48 22.68 3.89 1.52
C LYS A 48 21.90 5.21 1.59
N PRO A 49 22.37 6.31 0.96
CA PRO A 49 21.59 7.55 0.90
C PRO A 49 20.28 7.30 0.15
N GLN A 50 19.15 7.61 0.79
CA GLN A 50 17.83 7.54 0.17
C GLN A 50 17.40 8.97 -0.18
N LYS A 51 17.28 9.26 -1.48
CA LYS A 51 16.70 10.53 -1.93
C LYS A 51 15.18 10.41 -1.83
N ILE A 52 14.61 10.95 -0.76
CA ILE A 52 13.16 10.98 -0.57
C ILE A 52 12.63 12.15 -1.40
N SER A 53 11.92 11.82 -2.49
CA SER A 53 11.09 12.79 -3.21
C SER A 53 9.71 12.80 -2.57
N ASN A 54 9.37 13.89 -1.90
CA ASN A 54 8.04 14.18 -1.41
C ASN A 54 7.06 14.23 -2.60
N VAL A 55 6.16 13.25 -2.67
CA VAL A 55 5.03 13.25 -3.61
C VAL A 55 4.07 14.34 -3.14
N SER A 56 3.96 15.42 -3.92
CA SER A 56 2.96 16.45 -3.66
C SER A 56 1.57 15.84 -3.73
N THR A 57 0.84 15.83 -2.61
CA THR A 57 -0.58 15.47 -2.50
C THR A 57 -1.46 16.62 -3.00
N ASP A 58 -1.20 17.08 -4.22
CA ASP A 58 -2.14 17.95 -4.92
C ASP A 58 -3.22 17.06 -5.56
N HIS A 59 -4.38 17.05 -4.92
CA HIS A 59 -5.56 16.28 -5.33
C HIS A 59 -6.26 16.84 -6.58
N SER A 60 -5.72 17.87 -7.26
CA SER A 60 -6.42 18.55 -8.35
C SER A 60 -6.10 18.05 -9.77
N ASN A 61 -5.53 16.84 -9.97
CA ASN A 61 -5.46 16.25 -11.30
C ASN A 61 -5.23 14.72 -11.32
N PRO A 62 -6.18 13.88 -11.79
CA PRO A 62 -6.00 12.43 -11.87
C PRO A 62 -5.10 11.98 -13.05
N ARG A 63 -4.29 12.89 -13.63
CA ARG A 63 -3.51 12.62 -14.84
C ARG A 63 -2.07 13.10 -14.77
N ARG A 64 -1.32 12.71 -13.73
CA ARG A 64 0.13 12.54 -13.88
C ARG A 64 0.47 11.06 -13.90
N ARG A 65 0.35 10.49 -15.10
CA ARG A 65 1.02 9.25 -15.47
C ARG A 65 2.51 9.46 -15.16
N ALA A 66 3.08 8.65 -14.27
CA ALA A 66 4.54 8.60 -14.13
C ALA A 66 5.14 8.45 -15.55
N PRO A 67 6.17 9.23 -15.92
CA PRO A 67 6.81 9.02 -17.20
C PRO A 67 7.27 7.55 -17.24
N SER A 68 6.76 6.80 -18.22
CA SER A 68 7.20 5.45 -18.49
C SER A 68 8.66 5.54 -18.90
N SER A 69 9.57 5.45 -17.92
CA SER A 69 10.97 5.24 -18.20
C SER A 69 11.06 3.91 -18.93
N LYS A 70 11.39 3.97 -20.23
CA LYS A 70 11.79 2.79 -21.01
C LYS A 70 12.78 1.99 -20.15
N PRO A 71 12.62 0.67 -19.99
CA PRO A 71 13.56 -0.10 -19.20
C PRO A 71 14.92 -0.03 -19.89
N ARG A 72 15.82 0.78 -19.32
CA ARG A 72 17.23 0.71 -19.63
C ARG A 72 17.67 -0.62 -19.04
N ALA A 73 18.08 -1.54 -19.89
CA ALA A 73 18.71 -2.78 -19.49
C ALA A 73 20.01 -2.46 -18.75
N SER A 74 19.93 -2.13 -17.47
CA SER A 74 21.03 -2.24 -16.55
C SER A 74 20.91 -3.61 -15.92
N GLN A 75 21.84 -4.49 -16.28
CA GLN A 75 22.18 -5.68 -15.51
C GLN A 75 22.53 -5.22 -14.09
N GLY A 76 21.52 -5.19 -13.24
CA GLY A 76 21.62 -4.90 -11.82
C GLY A 76 20.78 -5.98 -11.17
N GLU A 77 21.48 -6.89 -10.49
CA GLU A 77 20.99 -7.95 -9.62
C GLU A 77 19.55 -7.69 -9.17
N ALA A 78 18.66 -8.58 -9.59
CA ALA A 78 17.24 -8.53 -9.26
C ALA A 78 17.12 -8.42 -7.74
N ARG A 79 16.80 -7.21 -7.26
CA ARG A 79 16.46 -7.02 -5.86
C ARG A 79 15.21 -7.85 -5.62
N GLU A 80 15.41 -9.00 -4.99
CA GLU A 80 14.36 -9.86 -4.49
C GLU A 80 13.47 -8.99 -3.59
N LEU A 81 12.28 -8.69 -4.09
CA LEU A 81 11.24 -8.05 -3.31
C LEU A 81 10.83 -9.07 -2.24
N VAL A 82 11.45 -8.97 -1.06
CA VAL A 82 11.00 -9.71 0.11
C VAL A 82 9.69 -9.09 0.58
N VAL A 83 8.58 -9.56 0.00
CA VAL A 83 7.24 -9.25 0.48
C VAL A 83 7.02 -10.09 1.74
N VAL A 84 7.34 -9.51 2.89
CA VAL A 84 7.03 -10.11 4.19
C VAL A 84 5.52 -10.01 4.40
N GLY A 85 4.84 -11.15 4.43
CA GLY A 85 3.38 -11.24 4.62
C GLY A 85 2.62 -11.67 3.37
N THR A 86 3.07 -12.72 2.66
CA THR A 86 2.17 -13.45 1.76
C THR A 86 1.05 -14.04 2.61
N HIS A 87 -0.11 -13.36 2.64
CA HIS A 87 -1.33 -13.92 3.20
C HIS A 87 -1.58 -15.22 2.44
N HIS A 88 -1.32 -16.36 3.08
CA HIS A 88 -1.50 -17.66 2.46
C HIS A 88 -2.99 -17.78 2.16
N ASP A 89 -3.32 -17.73 0.88
CA ASP A 89 -4.68 -17.93 0.39
C ASP A 89 -5.09 -19.38 0.72
N LYS A 90 -5.73 -19.57 1.87
CA LYS A 90 -6.16 -20.90 2.35
C LYS A 90 -7.10 -21.58 1.36
N CYS A 91 -7.83 -20.80 0.56
CA CYS A 91 -8.75 -21.28 -0.47
C CYS A 91 -8.10 -21.58 -1.83
N GLY A 92 -6.77 -21.76 -1.83
CA GLY A 92 -5.89 -21.77 -3.00
C GLY A 92 -6.18 -22.81 -4.09
N SER A 93 -5.89 -22.38 -5.33
CA SER A 93 -6.02 -23.01 -6.66
C SER A 93 -7.34 -22.84 -7.43
N GLN A 94 -8.49 -22.57 -6.79
CA GLN A 94 -9.74 -22.38 -7.53
C GLN A 94 -9.90 -20.99 -8.17
N LEU A 95 -9.14 -19.98 -7.72
CA LEU A 95 -9.32 -18.60 -8.14
C LEU A 95 -7.98 -17.86 -8.28
N THR A 96 -7.71 -17.29 -9.45
CA THR A 96 -6.51 -16.46 -9.66
C THR A 96 -6.64 -15.11 -8.94
N SER A 97 -5.53 -14.48 -8.56
CA SER A 97 -5.56 -13.15 -7.92
C SER A 97 -6.30 -12.09 -8.76
N ARG A 98 -6.21 -12.19 -10.09
CA ARG A 98 -6.91 -11.28 -11.01
C ARG A 98 -8.42 -11.54 -11.00
N ASP A 99 -8.83 -12.81 -11.06
CA ASP A 99 -10.24 -13.18 -11.04
C ASP A 99 -10.91 -12.88 -9.71
N ARG A 100 -10.19 -13.12 -8.60
CA ARG A 100 -10.58 -12.72 -7.25
C ARG A 100 -10.86 -11.23 -7.18
N ARG A 101 -9.88 -10.40 -7.56
CA ARG A 101 -10.04 -8.94 -7.52
C ARG A 101 -11.18 -8.46 -8.41
N ARG A 102 -11.34 -9.03 -9.60
CA ARG A 102 -12.46 -8.73 -10.51
C ARG A 102 -13.80 -9.06 -9.86
N ALA A 103 -13.95 -10.24 -9.29
CA ALA A 103 -15.19 -10.68 -8.67
C ALA A 103 -15.56 -9.82 -7.43
N ILE A 104 -14.58 -9.40 -6.62
CA ILE A 104 -14.80 -8.45 -5.52
C ILE A 104 -15.35 -7.11 -6.04
N ILE A 105 -14.70 -6.52 -7.05
CA ILE A 105 -15.13 -5.24 -7.65
C ILE A 105 -16.53 -5.34 -8.26
N GLU A 106 -16.82 -6.45 -8.94
CA GLU A 106 -18.12 -6.72 -9.56
C GLU A 106 -19.19 -7.16 -8.53
N LYS A 107 -18.86 -7.24 -7.24
CA LYS A 107 -19.73 -7.76 -6.16
C LYS A 107 -20.29 -9.16 -6.44
N ARG A 108 -19.56 -9.95 -7.22
CA ARG A 108 -19.89 -11.34 -7.56
C ARG A 108 -19.17 -12.27 -6.60
N ILE A 109 -19.89 -13.26 -6.08
CA ILE A 109 -19.28 -14.29 -5.24
C ILE A 109 -19.10 -15.55 -6.06
N VAL A 110 -17.86 -16.05 -6.06
CA VAL A 110 -17.42 -17.22 -6.82
C VAL A 110 -16.78 -18.23 -5.86
N PRO A 111 -16.75 -19.51 -6.23
CA PRO A 111 -16.11 -20.54 -5.41
C PRO A 111 -14.63 -20.23 -5.17
N GLY A 112 -14.12 -20.59 -4.00
CA GLY A 112 -12.72 -20.36 -3.61
C GLY A 112 -12.43 -18.94 -3.08
N MET A 113 -13.42 -18.07 -2.94
CA MET A 113 -13.28 -16.82 -2.18
C MET A 113 -13.18 -17.08 -0.68
N THR A 114 -12.44 -16.26 0.05
CA THR A 114 -12.40 -16.29 1.52
C THR A 114 -13.56 -15.51 2.13
N GLN A 115 -13.77 -15.64 3.45
CA GLN A 115 -14.73 -14.84 4.19
C GLN A 115 -14.45 -13.33 4.05
N GLU A 116 -13.18 -12.93 4.09
CA GLU A 116 -12.74 -11.54 3.94
C GLU A 116 -13.04 -10.99 2.54
N ASP A 117 -12.84 -11.80 1.50
CA ASP A 117 -13.19 -11.43 0.12
C ASP A 117 -14.70 -11.18 -0.01
N VAL A 118 -15.51 -12.05 0.60
CA VAL A 118 -16.98 -11.92 0.57
C VAL A 118 -17.44 -10.68 1.31
N GLN A 119 -16.88 -10.43 2.50
CA GLN A 119 -17.18 -9.24 3.28
C GLN A 119 -16.73 -7.97 2.57
N SER A 120 -15.59 -8.00 1.86
CA SER A 120 -15.12 -6.88 1.04
C SER A 120 -16.03 -6.59 -0.14
N ALA A 121 -16.65 -7.62 -0.73
CA ALA A 121 -17.53 -7.50 -1.88
C ALA A 121 -18.97 -7.07 -1.50
N LEU A 122 -19.51 -7.60 -0.41
CA LEU A 122 -20.93 -7.43 -0.03
C LEU A 122 -21.15 -6.62 1.25
N GLY A 123 -20.12 -6.42 2.06
CA GLY A 123 -20.24 -5.88 3.41
C GLY A 123 -20.48 -6.97 4.46
N THR A 124 -20.83 -6.54 5.68
CA THR A 124 -21.14 -7.43 6.79
C THR A 124 -22.47 -8.16 6.54
N PRO A 125 -22.57 -9.48 6.80
CA PRO A 125 -23.82 -10.22 6.68
C PRO A 125 -24.82 -9.85 7.78
N ASP A 126 -26.11 -9.96 7.47
CA ASP A 126 -27.19 -9.73 8.44
C ASP A 126 -27.33 -10.87 9.44
N ARG A 127 -27.11 -12.12 8.99
CA ARG A 127 -27.09 -13.29 9.86
C ARG A 127 -25.96 -14.24 9.51
N VAL A 128 -25.37 -14.84 10.55
CA VAL A 128 -24.35 -15.87 10.45
C VAL A 128 -24.85 -17.10 11.20
N ALA A 129 -24.80 -18.26 10.55
CA ALA A 129 -25.11 -19.55 11.15
C ALA A 129 -23.98 -20.52 10.86
N THR A 130 -23.47 -21.19 11.88
CA THR A 130 -22.42 -22.21 11.74
C THR A 130 -22.94 -23.55 12.23
N THR A 131 -22.78 -24.59 11.43
CA THR A 131 -23.27 -25.94 11.74
C THR A 131 -22.31 -26.96 11.15
N ASN A 132 -21.77 -27.85 11.99
CA ASN A 132 -20.89 -28.95 11.57
C ASN A 132 -19.71 -28.48 10.68
N GLY A 133 -19.05 -27.39 11.07
CA GLY A 133 -17.94 -26.81 10.31
C GLY A 133 -18.33 -26.07 9.02
N ARG A 134 -19.62 -26.04 8.64
CA ARG A 134 -20.11 -25.19 7.54
C ARG A 134 -20.63 -23.88 8.11
N THR A 135 -20.19 -22.77 7.53
CA THR A 135 -20.68 -21.44 7.91
C THR A 135 -21.56 -20.90 6.80
N GLN A 136 -22.72 -20.35 7.14
CA GLN A 136 -23.66 -19.72 6.23
C GLN A 136 -23.83 -18.26 6.61
N TRP A 137 -23.62 -17.38 5.63
CA TRP A 137 -23.87 -15.95 5.75
C TRP A 137 -25.10 -15.61 4.95
N ARG A 138 -26.04 -14.89 5.57
CA ARG A 138 -27.26 -14.42 4.94
C ARG A 138 -27.25 -12.91 4.83
N TYR A 139 -27.62 -12.46 3.64
CA TYR A 139 -27.75 -11.07 3.25
C TYR A 139 -29.20 -10.82 2.88
N GLU A 140 -29.83 -9.86 3.51
CA GLU A 140 -31.17 -9.38 3.22
C GLU A 140 -31.05 -8.07 2.45
N SER A 141 -31.96 -7.85 1.50
CA SER A 141 -32.06 -6.58 0.81
C SER A 141 -33.40 -5.95 1.12
N GLU A 142 -33.43 -4.62 1.12
CA GLU A 142 -34.66 -3.83 1.33
C GLU A 142 -35.78 -4.21 0.35
N ARG A 143 -35.43 -4.74 -0.82
CA ARG A 143 -36.38 -5.19 -1.85
C ARG A 143 -36.88 -6.63 -1.64
N GLY A 144 -36.69 -7.20 -0.45
CA GLY A 144 -37.13 -8.55 -0.09
C GLY A 144 -36.33 -9.69 -0.73
N ARG A 145 -35.26 -9.40 -1.50
CA ARG A 145 -34.38 -10.45 -2.03
C ARG A 145 -33.37 -10.84 -0.95
N SER A 146 -33.24 -12.13 -0.68
CA SER A 146 -32.22 -12.67 0.22
C SER A 146 -31.16 -13.42 -0.56
N ARG A 147 -29.91 -13.34 -0.12
CA ARG A 147 -28.78 -14.10 -0.66
C ARG A 147 -28.09 -14.85 0.47
N THR A 148 -27.66 -16.07 0.18
CA THR A 148 -26.93 -16.89 1.14
C THR A 148 -25.62 -17.35 0.53
N VAL A 149 -24.54 -17.16 1.27
CA VAL A 149 -23.19 -17.62 0.91
C VAL A 149 -22.81 -18.71 1.91
N THR A 150 -22.33 -19.85 1.42
CA THR A 150 -21.93 -20.97 2.28
C THR A 150 -20.43 -21.20 2.16
N PHE A 151 -19.79 -21.32 3.31
CA PHE A 151 -18.38 -21.59 3.49
C PHE A 151 -18.19 -23.01 3.98
N ASP A 152 -17.11 -23.64 3.53
CA ASP A 152 -16.62 -24.89 4.11
C ASP A 152 -15.89 -24.64 5.45
N ASN A 153 -15.29 -25.70 5.98
CA ASN A 153 -14.55 -25.68 7.25
C ASN A 153 -13.24 -24.88 7.18
N GLU A 154 -12.74 -24.61 5.98
CA GLU A 154 -11.53 -23.80 5.77
C GLU A 154 -11.88 -22.30 5.57
N GLY A 155 -13.17 -21.97 5.55
CA GLY A 155 -13.65 -20.61 5.33
C GLY A 155 -13.74 -20.22 3.86
N CYS A 156 -13.79 -21.20 2.96
CA CYS A 156 -13.82 -20.99 1.52
C CYS A 156 -15.23 -21.12 0.97
N VAL A 157 -15.60 -20.21 0.06
CA VAL A 157 -16.92 -20.23 -0.58
C VAL A 157 -17.10 -21.51 -1.38
N THR A 158 -18.20 -22.20 -1.10
CA THR A 158 -18.63 -23.41 -1.79
C THR A 158 -19.68 -23.09 -2.85
N THR A 159 -19.64 -23.79 -3.99
CA THR A 159 -20.70 -23.72 -5.00
C THR A 159 -22.01 -24.27 -4.44
N LYS A 160 -23.12 -23.56 -4.66
CA LYS A 160 -24.45 -24.16 -4.48
C LYS A 160 -24.66 -25.15 -5.61
N ARG A 161 -24.62 -26.45 -5.30
CA ARG A 161 -24.95 -27.51 -6.27
C ARG A 161 -26.43 -27.48 -6.62
#